data_AF-I4EJD8-F1
#
_entry.id   AF-I4EJD8-F1
#
_cell.length_a   1.000
_cell.length_b   1.000
_cell.length_c   1.000
_cell.angle_alpha   90.00
_cell.angle_beta   90.00
_cell.angle_gamma   90.00
#
_symmetry.space_group_name_H-M   'P 1'
#
loop_
_entity.id
_entity.type
_entity.pdbx_description
1 polymer ?
#
loop_
_entity_poly.entity_id
_entity_poly.type
_entity_poly.pdbx_seq_one_letter_code
_entity_poly.pdbx_strand_id
1 'polypeptide(L)'
;MTPEEIKQIRNVLAVAIEQQQRINRQIIEGKITLAQLSAAYLELQVVIPFLERVLTELEPSHELDGDEGQEKISSPNPDPIER
;
A
#
# COMPACT_ATOMS: atom_id res chain seq x y z
N MET A 1 12.76 -12.83 -3.33
CA MET A 1 11.50 -13.58 -3.41
C MET A 1 11.51 -14.49 -4.64
N THR A 2 11.12 -15.75 -4.49
CA THR A 2 11.09 -16.76 -5.55
C THR A 2 9.73 -16.78 -6.27
N PRO A 3 9.63 -17.34 -7.49
CA PRO A 3 8.35 -17.47 -8.20
C PRO A 3 7.28 -18.25 -7.42
N GLU A 4 7.68 -19.24 -6.63
CA GLU A 4 6.75 -20.05 -5.83
C GLU A 4 6.18 -19.25 -4.64
N GLU A 5 7.01 -18.42 -4.00
CA GLU A 5 6.58 -17.50 -2.96
C GLU A 5 5.59 -16.46 -3.50
N ILE A 6 5.86 -15.90 -4.70
CA ILE A 6 4.96 -14.96 -5.36
C ILE A 6 3.60 -15.62 -5.65
N LYS A 7 3.61 -16.88 -6.10
CA LYS A 7 2.38 -17.64 -6.35
C LYS A 7 1.59 -17.90 -5.07
N GLN A 8 2.28 -18.22 -3.97
CA GLN A 8 1.64 -18.40 -2.65
C GLN A 8 1.02 -17.08 -2.16
N ILE A 9 1.77 -15.98 -2.23
CA ILE A 9 1.29 -14.62 -1.90
C ILE A 9 0.04 -14.28 -2.71
N ARG A 10 0.05 -14.54 -4.02
CA ARG A 10 -1.09 -14.28 -4.90
C ARG A 10 -2.33 -15.07 -4.47
N ASN A 11 -2.16 -16.32 -4.06
CA ASN A 11 -3.27 -17.16 -3.59
C ASN A 11 -3.84 -16.63 -2.26
N VAL A 12 -2.97 -16.29 -1.31
CA VAL A 12 -3.39 -15.69 -0.02
C VAL A 12 -4.16 -14.39 -0.25
N LEU A 13 -3.66 -13.53 -1.13
CA LEU A 13 -4.32 -12.29 -1.53
C LEU A 13 -5.69 -12.51 -2.15
N ALA A 14 -5.81 -13.46 -3.09
CA ALA A 14 -7.07 -13.75 -3.76
C ALA A 14 -8.15 -14.18 -2.75
N VAL A 15 -7.80 -15.05 -1.81
CA VAL A 15 -8.70 -15.51 -0.74
C VAL A 15 -9.11 -14.34 0.17
N ALA A 16 -8.16 -13.52 0.61
CA ALA A 16 -8.45 -12.36 1.46
C ALA A 16 -9.38 -11.35 0.78
N ILE A 17 -9.19 -11.10 -0.52
CA ILE A 17 -10.06 -10.19 -1.31
C ILE A 17 -11.48 -10.75 -1.39
N GLU A 18 -11.63 -12.05 -1.70
CA GLU A 18 -12.95 -12.68 -1.80
C GLU A 18 -13.69 -12.62 -0.46
N GLN A 19 -13.00 -12.93 0.64
CA GLN A 19 -13.53 -12.83 1.99
C GLN A 19 -13.97 -11.39 2.30
N GLN A 20 -13.14 -10.40 2.01
CA GLN A 20 -13.47 -8.98 2.23
C GLN A 20 -14.71 -8.56 1.44
N GLN A 21 -14.82 -8.97 0.17
CA GLN A 21 -15.98 -8.66 -0.67
C GLN A 21 -17.27 -9.28 -0.10
N ARG A 22 -17.18 -10.52 0.38
CA ARG A 22 -18.31 -11.20 1.04
C ARG A 22 -18.73 -10.47 2.32
N ILE A 23 -17.78 -10.09 3.16
CA ILE A 23 -18.02 -9.35 4.41
C ILE A 23 -18.66 -7.99 4.10
N ASN A 24 -18.11 -7.24 3.15
CA ASN A 24 -18.66 -5.95 2.73
C ASN A 24 -20.11 -6.08 2.25
N ARG A 25 -20.42 -7.13 1.48
CA ARG A 25 -21.79 -7.42 1.05
C ARG A 25 -22.71 -7.69 2.25
N GLN A 26 -22.26 -8.49 3.21
CA GLN A 26 -23.05 -8.78 4.42
C GLN A 26 -23.26 -7.54 5.30
N ILE A 27 -22.29 -6.62 5.36
CA ILE A 27 -22.41 -5.32 6.03
C ILE A 27 -23.50 -4.48 5.35
N ILE A 28 -23.41 -4.31 4.02
CA ILE A 28 -24.38 -3.53 3.23
C ILE A 28 -25.79 -4.10 3.36
N GLU A 29 -25.92 -5.43 3.33
CA GLU A 29 -27.20 -6.12 3.49
C GLU A 29 -27.72 -6.15 4.93
N GLY A 30 -26.95 -5.67 5.91
CA GLY A 30 -27.31 -5.71 7.34
C GLY A 30 -27.40 -7.13 7.92
N LYS A 31 -26.74 -8.11 7.29
CA LYS A 31 -26.79 -9.54 7.66
C LYS A 31 -25.57 -10.02 8.44
N ILE A 32 -24.57 -9.15 8.61
CA ILE A 32 -23.36 -9.51 9.35
C ILE A 32 -23.63 -9.48 10.85
N THR A 33 -23.15 -10.50 11.56
CA THR A 33 -23.17 -10.53 13.02
C THR A 33 -21.93 -9.85 13.58
N LEU A 34 -21.99 -9.37 14.83
CA LEU A 34 -20.82 -8.83 15.51
C LEU A 34 -19.67 -9.84 15.57
N ALA A 35 -19.97 -11.12 15.82
CA ALA A 35 -18.95 -12.17 15.85
C ALA A 35 -18.24 -12.35 14.50
N GLN A 36 -18.98 -12.31 13.38
CA GLN A 36 -18.40 -12.37 12.04
C GLN A 36 -17.56 -11.13 11.73
N LEU A 37 -18.01 -9.94 12.14
CA LEU A 37 -17.25 -8.71 11.98
C LEU A 37 -15.95 -8.72 12.81
N SER A 38 -16.00 -9.21 14.05
CA SER A 38 -14.82 -9.36 14.90
C SER A 38 -13.84 -10.39 14.35
N ALA A 39 -14.32 -11.52 13.84
CA ALA A 39 -13.46 -12.51 13.19
C ALA A 39 -12.75 -11.94 11.96
N ALA A 40 -13.50 -11.24 11.10
CA ALA A 40 -12.94 -10.56 9.94
C ALA A 40 -11.85 -9.53 10.33
N TYR A 41 -12.10 -8.76 11.38
CA TYR A 41 -11.14 -7.78 11.88
C TYR A 41 -9.84 -8.45 12.35
N LEU A 42 -9.94 -9.56 13.09
CA LEU A 42 -8.76 -10.33 13.54
C LEU A 42 -7.99 -10.94 12.37
N GLU A 43 -8.66 -11.45 11.34
CA GLU A 43 -8.01 -11.97 10.14
C GLU A 43 -7.24 -10.86 9.41
N LEU A 44 -7.83 -9.67 9.26
CA LEU A 44 -7.16 -8.52 8.64
C LEU A 44 -5.91 -8.06 9.39
N GLN A 45 -5.90 -8.15 10.73
CA GLN A 45 -4.71 -7.84 11.53
C GLN A 45 -3.51 -8.75 11.22
N VAL A 46 -3.75 -9.95 10.70
CA VAL A 46 -2.68 -10.87 10.28
C VAL A 46 -2.26 -10.63 8.84
N VAL A 47 -3.24 -10.37 7.96
CA VAL A 47 -2.98 -10.19 6.52
C VAL A 47 -2.28 -8.88 6.22
N ILE A 48 -2.66 -7.77 6.86
CA ILE A 48 -2.10 -6.44 6.56
C ILE A 48 -0.58 -6.40 6.76
N PRO A 49 -0.01 -6.81 7.92
CA PRO A 49 1.44 -6.80 8.13
C PRO A 49 2.20 -7.73 7.16
N PHE A 50 1.59 -8.85 6.78
CA PHE A 50 2.15 -9.75 5.79
C PHE A 50 2.26 -9.06 4.42
N LEU A 51 1.20 -8.35 4.00
CA LEU A 51 1.21 -7.60 2.74
C LEU A 51 2.18 -6.43 2.75
N GLU A 52 2.27 -5.68 3.85
CA GLU A 52 3.24 -4.61 4.01
C GLU A 52 4.67 -5.14 3.83
N ARG A 53 5.01 -6.26 4.48
CA ARG A 53 6.32 -6.90 4.34
C ARG A 53 6.59 -7.32 2.89
N VAL A 54 5.61 -7.97 2.26
CA VAL A 54 5.72 -8.41 0.86
C VAL A 54 5.91 -7.23 -0.09
N LEU A 55 5.17 -6.13 0.10
CA LEU A 55 5.31 -4.93 -0.72
C LEU A 55 6.70 -4.32 -0.57
N THR A 56 7.24 -4.21 0.65
CA THR A 56 8.62 -3.74 0.89
C THR A 56 9.66 -4.65 0.23
N GLU A 57 9.45 -5.98 0.22
CA GLU A 57 10.35 -6.93 -0.45
C GLU A 57 10.26 -6.89 -1.99
N LEU A 58 9.16 -6.37 -2.53
CA LEU A 58 8.89 -6.26 -3.97
C LEU A 58 9.16 -4.86 -4.53
N GLU A 59 9.18 -3.81 -3.69
CA GLU A 59 9.68 -2.50 -4.07
C GLU A 59 11.16 -2.66 -4.43
N PRO A 60 11.56 -2.42 -5.69
CA PRO A 60 12.96 -2.34 -6.01
C PRO A 60 13.53 -1.20 -5.16
N SER A 61 14.57 -1.46 -4.38
CA SER A 61 15.37 -0.42 -3.75
C SER A 61 15.75 0.58 -4.83
N HIS A 62 15.00 1.68 -4.95
CA HIS A 62 15.51 2.88 -5.58
C HIS A 62 16.57 3.39 -4.60
N GLU A 63 17.77 2.83 -4.70
CA GLU A 63 18.95 3.60 -4.36
C GLU A 63 18.83 4.86 -5.22
N LEU A 64 18.46 5.95 -4.57
CA LEU A 64 18.65 7.30 -5.08
C LEU A 64 20.17 7.44 -5.25
N ASP A 65 20.67 6.94 -6.37
CA ASP A 65 22.02 7.19 -6.82
C ASP A 65 22.10 8.71 -6.99
N GLY A 66 22.84 9.32 -6.07
CA GLY A 66 23.05 10.75 -6.07
C GLY A 66 23.79 11.11 -7.34
N ASP A 67 23.14 11.87 -8.21
CA ASP A 67 23.87 12.73 -9.13
C ASP A 67 23.63 14.18 -8.72
N GLU A 68 24.68 14.72 -8.09
CA GLU A 68 24.88 16.12 -7.78
C GLU A 68 25.02 16.92 -9.09
N GLY A 69 23.93 17.06 -9.83
CA GLY A 69 23.84 17.97 -10.96
C GLY A 69 23.48 19.37 -10.50
N GLN A 70 24.48 20.17 -10.11
CA GLN A 70 24.33 21.62 -9.93
C GLN A 70 23.73 22.27 -11.19
N GLU A 71 22.45 22.61 -11.19
CA GLU A 71 21.95 23.73 -11.98
C GLU A 71 21.80 24.95 -11.07
N LYS A 72 22.81 25.82 -11.14
CA LYS A 72 22.78 27.17 -10.60
C LYS A 72 21.62 27.94 -11.24
N ILE A 73 20.46 27.95 -10.60
CA ILE A 73 19.46 28.99 -10.83
C ILE A 73 19.95 30.28 -10.16
N SER A 74 20.80 31.01 -10.87
CA SER A 74 21.02 32.43 -10.62
C SER A 74 19.74 33.16 -11.00
N SER A 75 18.90 33.50 -10.03
CA SER A 75 17.90 34.55 -10.21
C SER A 75 18.53 35.89 -9.84
N PRO A 76 18.77 36.83 -10.78
CA PRO A 76 19.05 38.20 -10.40
C PRO A 76 17.74 38.88 -9.97
N ASN A 77 17.90 39.77 -8.98
CA ASN A 77 16.90 40.54 -8.23
C ASN A 77 15.66 41.04 -9.01
N PRO A 78 14.50 41.17 -8.33
CA PRO A 78 13.38 41.95 -8.86
C PRO A 78 13.72 43.44 -8.91
N ASP A 79 13.44 44.09 -10.04
CA ASP A 79 13.52 45.54 -10.20
C ASP A 79 12.59 46.27 -9.20
N PRO A 80 12.97 47.47 -8.74
CA PRO A 80 12.22 48.20 -7.72
C PRO A 80 10.89 48.74 -8.29
N ILE A 81 9.83 48.61 -7.49
CA ILE A 81 8.50 49.17 -7.76
C ILE A 81 8.61 50.70 -7.75
N GLU A 82 8.43 51.35 -8.91
CA GLU A 82 8.15 52.79 -8.95
C GLU A 82 6.68 53.06 -8.58
N ARG A 83 6.49 54.09 -7.76
CA ARG A 83 5.22 54.53 -7.15
C ARG A 83 4.35 55.32 -8.13
#